data_AF-A0A6P1FHG7-F1
#
_entry.id   AF-A0A6P1FHG7-F1
#
_cell.length_a   1.000
_cell.length_b   1.000
_cell.length_c   1.000
_cell.angle_alpha   90.00
_cell.angle_beta   90.00
_cell.angle_gamma   90.00
#
_symmetry.space_group_name_H-M   'P 1'
#
loop_
_entity.id
_entity.type
_entity.pdbx_description
1 polymer ?
#
loop_
_entity_poly.entity_id
_entity_poly.type
_entity_poly.pdbx_seq_one_letter_code
_entity_poly.pdbx_strand_id
1 'polypeptide(L)'
;MSEHNDADGGVHEDVDTALRTALTVAMQLADKMARLREDLARDAQRRDTDAARELAARFEAERGVAMSQIDVVNRPEWWNNASIQDIANVTETAESWRGFDPRAQAAMETIGCEVQDRYGVDVASLIADERARAGEERTEAVQLIAEADRLDRAADTRSQDAPNDVQDVAARLEAQALAYEAAAARGGDEQGRTPEQLQELASDASSQAQLHRDTSASEPAADSTADAARADAGNRYDSSERREAFVKSLEGHATPEQIAVRMRADVDQARPAREAVTARSTPSRGGGVAPSAGGRTRDRGDRSR
;
A
#
# COMPACT_ATOMS: atom_id res chain seq x y z
N MET A 1 5.86 66.23 -15.01
CA MET A 1 6.53 65.24 -15.87
C MET A 1 6.66 63.98 -15.03
N SER A 2 6.00 62.94 -15.51
CA SER A 2 6.06 61.53 -15.11
C SER A 2 5.52 61.11 -13.74
N GLU A 3 4.30 60.57 -13.80
CA GLU A 3 3.81 59.43 -13.03
C GLU A 3 4.77 58.22 -13.15
N HIS A 4 4.90 57.44 -12.07
CA HIS A 4 5.04 55.99 -12.19
C HIS A 4 4.38 55.31 -10.98
N ASN A 5 3.51 54.37 -11.29
CA ASN A 5 2.61 53.65 -10.42
C ASN A 5 3.16 52.21 -10.33
N ASP A 6 3.85 51.86 -9.24
CA ASP A 6 4.53 50.57 -9.05
C ASP A 6 3.81 49.64 -8.05
N ALA A 7 2.47 49.66 -8.00
CA ALA A 7 1.71 48.90 -6.99
C ALA A 7 0.97 47.65 -7.51
N ASP A 8 1.07 47.30 -8.80
CA ASP A 8 0.21 46.25 -9.41
C ASP A 8 0.94 44.92 -9.73
N GLY A 9 2.27 44.83 -9.49
CA GLY A 9 3.08 43.67 -9.91
C GLY A 9 3.07 42.45 -8.99
N GLY A 10 2.81 42.62 -7.68
CA GLY A 10 3.00 41.54 -6.69
C GLY A 10 1.87 40.50 -6.62
N VAL A 11 0.62 40.90 -6.89
CA VAL A 11 -0.55 40.02 -6.72
C VAL A 11 -0.61 38.96 -7.83
N HIS A 12 -0.14 39.28 -9.04
CA HIS A 12 -0.07 38.33 -10.15
C HIS A 12 0.98 37.22 -9.90
N GLU A 13 2.14 37.58 -9.35
CA GLU A 13 3.23 36.63 -9.11
C GLU A 13 2.91 35.62 -7.98
N ASP A 14 2.14 36.05 -6.98
CA ASP A 14 1.64 35.16 -5.91
C ASP A 14 0.64 34.12 -6.45
N VAL A 15 -0.20 34.51 -7.41
CA VAL A 15 -1.20 33.63 -8.05
C VAL A 15 -0.52 32.58 -8.93
N ASP A 16 0.51 32.97 -9.69
CA ASP A 16 1.28 32.06 -10.55
C ASP A 16 2.03 31.02 -9.71
N THR A 17 2.62 31.45 -8.59
CA THR A 17 3.31 30.57 -7.63
C THR A 17 2.34 29.60 -6.96
N ALA A 18 1.15 30.07 -6.58
CA ALA A 18 0.10 29.22 -6.01
C ALA A 18 -0.40 28.19 -7.01
N LEU A 19 -0.60 28.57 -8.27
CA LEU A 19 -1.02 27.65 -9.33
C LEU A 19 0.06 26.60 -9.61
N ARG A 20 1.33 27.00 -9.75
CA ARG A 20 2.44 26.07 -9.94
C ARG A 20 2.50 25.04 -8.81
N THR A 21 2.36 25.49 -7.55
CA THR A 21 2.36 24.60 -6.38
C THR A 21 1.19 23.62 -6.41
N ALA A 22 -0.02 24.12 -6.70
CA ALA A 22 -1.22 23.28 -6.79
C ALA A 22 -1.09 22.23 -7.91
N LEU A 23 -0.56 22.62 -9.07
CA LEU A 23 -0.33 21.73 -10.20
C LEU A 23 0.71 20.66 -9.87
N THR A 24 1.79 20.98 -9.16
CA THR A 24 2.78 20.00 -8.69
C THR A 24 2.10 18.93 -7.81
N VAL A 25 1.28 19.36 -6.85
CA VAL A 25 0.54 18.44 -5.98
C VAL A 25 -0.40 17.57 -6.82
N ALA A 26 -1.17 18.19 -7.72
CA ALA A 26 -2.06 17.47 -8.64
C ALA A 26 -1.32 16.41 -9.48
N MET A 27 -0.10 16.69 -9.96
CA MET A 27 0.71 15.71 -10.70
C MET A 27 1.14 14.54 -9.85
N GLN A 28 1.50 14.78 -8.59
CA GLN A 28 1.85 13.71 -7.65
C GLN A 28 0.66 12.80 -7.33
N LEU A 29 -0.54 13.37 -7.19
CA LEU A 29 -1.76 12.57 -7.06
C LEU A 29 -2.10 11.83 -8.37
N ALA A 30 -1.95 12.49 -9.52
CA ALA A 30 -2.23 11.90 -10.82
C ALA A 30 -1.34 10.70 -11.13
N ASP A 31 -0.05 10.76 -10.84
CA ASP A 31 0.88 9.63 -11.02
C ASP A 31 0.50 8.45 -10.09
N LYS A 32 0.10 8.70 -8.84
CA LYS A 32 -0.41 7.65 -7.94
C LYS A 32 -1.69 7.00 -8.49
N MET A 33 -2.63 7.81 -8.97
CA MET A 33 -3.89 7.33 -9.53
C MET A 33 -3.69 6.58 -10.86
N ALA A 34 -2.78 7.05 -11.71
CA ALA A 34 -2.44 6.39 -12.97
C ALA A 34 -1.95 4.95 -12.74
N ARG A 35 -1.11 4.74 -11.71
CA ARG A 35 -0.63 3.40 -11.33
C ARG A 35 -1.76 2.49 -10.86
N LEU A 36 -2.61 3.00 -9.95
CA LEU A 36 -3.77 2.24 -9.48
C LEU A 36 -4.67 1.81 -10.65
N ARG A 37 -4.90 2.70 -11.62
CA ARG A 37 -5.68 2.36 -12.82
C ARG A 37 -5.00 1.35 -13.72
N GLU A 38 -3.69 1.46 -13.88
CA GLU A 38 -2.93 0.50 -14.68
C GLU A 38 -2.98 -0.90 -14.07
N ASP A 39 -2.85 -1.01 -12.74
CA ASP A 39 -2.98 -2.27 -12.02
C ASP A 39 -4.40 -2.84 -12.14
N LEU A 40 -5.44 -2.01 -11.95
CA LEU A 40 -6.82 -2.42 -12.14
C LEU A 40 -7.09 -2.92 -13.57
N ALA A 41 -6.55 -2.24 -14.58
CA ALA A 41 -6.69 -2.64 -15.98
C ALA A 41 -5.98 -3.98 -16.27
N ARG A 42 -4.78 -4.18 -15.72
CA ARG A 42 -4.05 -5.46 -15.82
C ARG A 42 -4.80 -6.59 -15.11
N ASP A 43 -5.35 -6.31 -13.94
CA ASP A 43 -6.12 -7.26 -13.14
C ASP A 43 -7.40 -7.72 -13.84
N ALA A 44 -8.11 -6.78 -14.48
CA ALA A 44 -9.30 -7.09 -15.26
C ALA A 44 -8.99 -8.07 -16.41
N GLN A 45 -7.80 -8.01 -17.01
CA GLN A 45 -7.38 -8.93 -18.07
C GLN A 45 -7.05 -10.34 -17.57
N ARG A 46 -6.73 -10.52 -16.28
CA ARG A 46 -6.26 -11.79 -15.71
C ARG A 46 -7.38 -12.68 -15.14
N ARG A 47 -8.59 -12.15 -14.89
CA ARG A 47 -9.70 -12.88 -14.24
C ARG A 47 -10.63 -13.60 -15.22
N ASP A 48 -11.46 -14.50 -14.71
CA ASP A 48 -12.52 -15.20 -15.46
C ASP A 48 -13.39 -14.24 -16.29
N THR A 49 -13.87 -14.69 -17.44
CA THR A 49 -14.51 -13.82 -18.45
C THR A 49 -15.71 -13.01 -17.95
N ASP A 50 -16.48 -13.51 -16.98
CA ASP A 50 -17.62 -12.78 -16.38
C ASP A 50 -17.15 -11.69 -15.42
N ALA A 51 -16.21 -12.01 -14.53
CA ALA A 51 -15.62 -11.07 -13.58
C ALA A 51 -14.82 -9.97 -14.30
N ALA A 52 -14.12 -10.32 -15.38
CA ALA A 52 -13.45 -9.38 -16.26
C ALA A 52 -14.42 -8.38 -16.90
N ARG A 53 -15.58 -8.86 -17.38
CA ARG A 53 -16.63 -8.00 -17.96
C ARG A 53 -17.22 -7.03 -16.94
N GLU A 54 -17.47 -7.49 -15.71
CA GLU A 54 -18.00 -6.62 -14.65
C GLU A 54 -16.99 -5.53 -14.26
N LEU A 55 -15.72 -5.88 -14.05
CA LEU A 55 -14.66 -4.91 -13.75
C LEU A 55 -14.46 -3.91 -14.90
N ALA A 56 -14.47 -4.38 -16.14
CA ALA A 56 -14.37 -3.52 -17.31
C ALA A 56 -15.56 -2.54 -17.40
N ALA A 57 -16.78 -2.98 -17.08
CA ALA A 57 -17.95 -2.10 -17.07
C ALA A 57 -17.84 -0.99 -16.01
N ARG A 58 -17.27 -1.30 -14.84
CA ARG A 58 -17.02 -0.29 -13.78
C ARG A 58 -15.96 0.71 -14.21
N PHE A 59 -14.84 0.23 -14.76
CA PHE A 59 -13.77 1.08 -15.28
C PHE A 59 -14.29 2.04 -16.36
N GLU A 60 -15.14 1.55 -17.26
CA GLU A 60 -15.76 2.35 -18.31
C GLU A 60 -16.72 3.41 -17.75
N ALA A 61 -17.49 3.07 -16.71
CA ALA A 61 -18.36 4.04 -16.04
C ALA A 61 -17.54 5.15 -15.35
N GLU A 62 -16.45 4.78 -14.67
CA GLU A 62 -15.52 5.75 -14.07
C GLU A 62 -14.88 6.65 -15.13
N ARG A 63 -14.47 6.07 -16.28
CA ARG A 63 -13.97 6.83 -17.42
C ARG A 63 -15.02 7.84 -17.90
N GLY A 64 -16.27 7.42 -18.05
CA GLY A 64 -17.37 8.30 -18.46
C GLY A 64 -17.53 9.52 -17.55
N VAL A 65 -17.47 9.32 -16.24
CA VAL A 65 -17.53 10.42 -15.25
C VAL A 65 -16.32 11.33 -15.37
N ALA A 66 -15.11 10.77 -15.45
CA ALA A 66 -13.88 11.56 -15.60
C ALA A 66 -13.90 12.41 -16.89
N MET A 67 -14.39 11.85 -17.99
CA MET A 67 -14.50 12.56 -19.27
C MET A 67 -15.49 13.73 -19.17
N SER A 68 -16.57 13.59 -18.41
CA SER A 68 -17.49 14.71 -18.15
C SER A 68 -16.86 15.82 -17.31
N GLN A 69 -15.94 15.48 -16.40
CA GLN A 69 -15.25 16.45 -15.56
C GLN A 69 -14.19 17.24 -16.33
N ILE A 70 -13.49 16.61 -17.28
CA ILE A 70 -12.45 17.28 -18.06
C ILE A 70 -12.99 18.02 -19.28
N ASP A 71 -14.20 17.69 -19.78
CA ASP A 71 -14.79 18.37 -20.95
C ASP A 71 -14.99 19.88 -20.74
N VAL A 72 -15.04 20.33 -19.49
CA VAL A 72 -15.18 21.74 -19.12
C VAL A 72 -14.05 22.62 -19.65
N VAL A 73 -12.85 22.08 -19.89
CA VAL A 73 -11.69 22.86 -20.35
C VAL A 73 -11.85 23.39 -21.77
N ASN A 74 -12.75 22.78 -22.55
CA ASN A 74 -13.05 23.23 -23.91
C ASN A 74 -13.96 24.46 -23.93
N ARG A 75 -14.40 24.94 -22.76
CA ARG A 75 -15.36 26.04 -22.60
C ARG A 75 -14.65 27.31 -22.15
N PRO A 76 -14.56 28.36 -23.00
CA PRO A 76 -13.88 29.61 -22.63
C PRO A 76 -14.47 30.28 -21.38
N GLU A 77 -15.78 30.16 -21.16
CA GLU A 77 -16.47 30.72 -20.00
C GLU A 77 -16.07 30.06 -18.67
N TRP A 78 -15.61 28.81 -18.71
CA TRP A 78 -15.10 28.14 -17.51
C TRP A 78 -13.80 28.78 -17.05
N TRP A 79 -12.85 28.99 -17.97
CA TRP A 79 -11.56 29.62 -17.66
C TRP A 79 -11.66 31.04 -17.08
N ASN A 80 -12.75 31.75 -17.38
CA ASN A 80 -12.99 33.08 -16.82
C ASN A 80 -13.44 33.04 -15.34
N ASN A 81 -13.92 31.89 -14.87
CA ASN A 81 -14.48 31.73 -13.53
C ASN A 81 -13.78 30.64 -12.70
N ALA A 82 -12.92 29.84 -13.32
CA ALA A 82 -12.24 28.71 -12.69
C ALA A 82 -11.29 29.20 -11.61
N SER A 83 -11.37 28.60 -10.43
CA SER A 83 -10.35 28.79 -9.40
C SER A 83 -9.09 27.98 -9.71
N ILE A 84 -7.98 28.33 -9.06
CA ILE A 84 -6.74 27.54 -9.10
C ILE A 84 -6.99 26.08 -8.74
N GLN A 85 -7.89 25.83 -7.77
CA GLN A 85 -8.24 24.48 -7.33
C GLN A 85 -9.02 23.73 -8.41
N ASP A 86 -9.92 24.40 -9.14
CA ASP A 86 -10.66 23.77 -10.24
C ASP A 86 -9.71 23.36 -11.38
N ILE A 87 -8.76 24.24 -11.72
CA ILE A 87 -7.73 23.97 -12.72
C ILE A 87 -6.85 22.78 -12.28
N ALA A 88 -6.42 22.76 -11.01
CA ALA A 88 -5.63 21.67 -10.45
C ALA A 88 -6.39 20.32 -10.48
N ASN A 89 -7.65 20.30 -10.06
CA ASN A 89 -8.48 19.10 -10.03
C ASN A 89 -8.71 18.52 -11.44
N VAL A 90 -8.97 19.38 -12.42
CA VAL A 90 -9.16 18.95 -13.81
C VAL A 90 -7.84 18.48 -14.43
N THR A 91 -6.72 19.11 -14.08
CA THR A 91 -5.38 18.66 -14.49
C THR A 91 -5.03 17.30 -13.89
N GLU A 92 -5.28 17.08 -12.61
CA GLU A 92 -5.09 15.78 -11.95
C GLU A 92 -5.89 14.69 -12.66
N THR A 93 -7.17 14.98 -12.95
CA THR A 93 -8.06 14.05 -13.64
C THR A 93 -7.54 13.77 -15.05
N ALA A 94 -7.20 14.79 -15.82
CA ALA A 94 -6.73 14.62 -17.20
C ALA A 94 -5.39 13.87 -17.27
N GLU A 95 -4.38 14.20 -16.45
CA GLU A 95 -3.09 13.49 -16.46
C GLU A 95 -3.25 12.03 -16.00
N SER A 96 -4.10 11.77 -15.00
CA SER A 96 -4.31 10.41 -14.49
C SER A 96 -5.08 9.48 -15.45
N TRP A 97 -5.72 10.04 -16.49
CA TRP A 97 -6.41 9.30 -17.56
C TRP A 97 -5.71 9.39 -18.93
N ARG A 98 -4.64 10.19 -19.05
CA ARG A 98 -3.95 10.47 -20.32
C ARG A 98 -3.47 9.22 -21.07
N GLY A 99 -3.05 8.18 -20.34
CA GLY A 99 -2.61 6.90 -20.93
C GLY A 99 -3.75 5.99 -21.39
N PHE A 100 -5.00 6.31 -21.06
CA PHE A 100 -6.16 5.43 -21.24
C PHE A 100 -7.23 6.02 -22.17
N ASP A 101 -7.33 7.35 -22.30
CA ASP A 101 -8.31 8.02 -23.17
C ASP A 101 -7.68 9.20 -23.95
N PRO A 102 -7.80 9.25 -25.29
CA PRO A 102 -7.29 10.36 -26.09
C PRO A 102 -7.87 11.73 -25.74
N ARG A 103 -9.11 11.79 -25.21
CA ARG A 103 -9.71 13.07 -24.77
C ARG A 103 -9.02 13.65 -23.55
N ALA A 104 -8.49 12.80 -22.69
CA ALA A 104 -7.66 13.23 -21.55
C ALA A 104 -6.36 13.87 -22.03
N GLN A 105 -5.74 13.30 -23.07
CA GLN A 105 -4.57 13.91 -23.70
C GLN A 105 -4.90 15.26 -24.33
N ALA A 106 -5.99 15.37 -25.10
CA ALA A 106 -6.42 16.63 -25.70
C ALA A 106 -6.73 17.70 -24.63
N ALA A 107 -7.37 17.31 -23.52
CA ALA A 107 -7.60 18.22 -22.40
C ALA A 107 -6.29 18.74 -21.80
N MET A 108 -5.27 17.89 -21.63
CA MET A 108 -3.95 18.31 -21.14
C MET A 108 -3.26 19.31 -22.07
N GLU A 109 -3.43 19.17 -23.39
CA GLU A 109 -2.90 20.13 -24.36
C GLU A 109 -3.59 21.49 -24.22
N THR A 110 -4.93 21.51 -24.12
CA THR A 110 -5.70 22.74 -23.90
C THR A 110 -5.33 23.42 -22.57
N ILE A 111 -5.22 22.64 -21.49
CA ILE A 111 -4.82 23.13 -20.17
C ILE A 111 -3.42 23.75 -20.24
N GLY A 112 -2.49 23.11 -20.93
CA GLY A 112 -1.12 23.63 -21.09
C GLY A 112 -1.09 25.00 -21.77
N CYS A 113 -1.85 25.16 -22.87
CA CYS A 113 -1.94 26.45 -23.56
C CYS A 113 -2.57 27.54 -22.69
N GLU A 114 -3.74 27.28 -22.11
CA GLU A 114 -4.47 28.29 -21.32
C GLU A 114 -3.71 28.67 -20.04
N VAL A 115 -3.04 27.72 -19.39
CA VAL A 115 -2.25 28.00 -18.18
C VAL A 115 -0.98 28.79 -18.51
N GLN A 116 -0.32 28.47 -19.62
CA GLN A 116 0.84 29.22 -20.09
C GLN A 116 0.46 30.66 -20.48
N ASP A 117 -0.66 30.83 -21.19
CA ASP A 117 -1.11 32.13 -21.69
C ASP A 117 -1.58 33.05 -20.56
N ARG A 118 -2.24 32.50 -19.52
CA ARG A 118 -2.84 33.28 -18.43
C ARG A 118 -1.94 33.48 -17.22
N TYR A 119 -1.08 32.51 -16.92
CA TYR A 119 -0.30 32.46 -15.67
C TYR A 119 1.21 32.27 -15.92
N GLY A 120 1.64 32.20 -17.19
CA GLY A 120 3.05 32.01 -17.53
C GLY A 120 3.65 30.67 -17.12
N VAL A 121 2.84 29.72 -16.62
CA VAL A 121 3.31 28.43 -16.11
C VAL A 121 3.34 27.38 -17.22
N ASP A 122 4.53 26.87 -17.52
CA ASP A 122 4.69 25.73 -18.44
C ASP A 122 4.33 24.42 -17.73
N VAL A 123 3.09 23.99 -17.93
CA VAL A 123 2.55 22.74 -17.37
C VAL A 123 3.29 21.51 -17.93
N ALA A 124 3.73 21.55 -19.19
CA ALA A 124 4.42 20.42 -19.81
C ALA A 124 5.81 20.21 -19.21
N SER A 125 6.56 21.30 -18.98
CA SER A 125 7.83 21.24 -18.25
C SER A 125 7.64 20.74 -16.82
N LEU A 126 6.60 21.23 -16.11
CA LEU A 126 6.33 20.81 -14.73
C LEU A 126 6.02 19.31 -14.63
N ILE A 127 5.24 18.78 -15.59
CA ILE A 127 4.95 17.34 -15.70
C ILE A 127 6.22 16.53 -15.98
N ALA A 128 7.10 17.04 -16.84
CA ALA A 128 8.36 16.37 -17.15
C ALA A 128 9.25 16.27 -15.90
N ASP A 129 9.37 17.36 -15.14
CA ASP A 129 10.14 17.43 -13.90
C ASP A 129 9.59 16.48 -12.83
N GLU A 130 8.27 16.47 -12.58
CA GLU A 130 7.65 15.56 -11.62
C GLU A 130 7.80 14.09 -12.03
N ARG A 131 7.69 13.79 -13.33
CA ARG A 131 7.89 12.43 -13.84
C ARG A 131 9.33 11.96 -13.64
N ALA A 132 10.31 12.85 -13.81
CA ALA A 132 11.71 12.55 -13.55
C ALA A 132 11.95 12.25 -12.05
N ARG A 133 11.48 13.13 -11.15
CA ARG A 133 11.56 12.93 -9.70
C ARG A 133 10.92 11.61 -9.25
N ALA A 134 9.70 11.35 -9.70
CA ALA A 134 9.01 10.11 -9.39
C ALA A 134 9.75 8.88 -9.95
N GLY A 135 10.48 9.01 -11.07
CA GLY A 135 11.34 7.96 -11.62
C GLY A 135 12.58 7.67 -10.76
N GLU A 136 13.22 8.70 -10.23
CA GLU A 136 14.36 8.60 -9.32
C GLU A 136 13.96 7.94 -7.99
N GLU A 137 12.88 8.43 -7.36
CA GLU A 137 12.35 7.86 -6.12
C GLU A 137 11.98 6.38 -6.27
N ARG A 138 11.40 5.99 -7.41
CA ARG A 138 11.11 4.59 -7.74
C ARG A 138 12.38 3.75 -7.80
N THR A 139 13.41 4.28 -8.46
CA THR A 139 14.68 3.56 -8.63
C THR A 139 15.36 3.37 -7.28
N GLU A 140 15.34 4.39 -6.43
CA GLU A 140 15.84 4.30 -5.06
C GLU A 140 15.05 3.29 -4.22
N ALA A 141 13.71 3.32 -4.28
CA ALA A 141 12.87 2.36 -3.56
C ALA A 141 13.16 0.91 -3.98
N VAL A 142 13.34 0.64 -5.27
CA VAL A 142 13.72 -0.69 -5.76
C VAL A 142 15.10 -1.11 -5.25
N GLN A 143 16.06 -0.18 -5.18
CA GLN A 143 17.38 -0.46 -4.62
C GLN A 143 17.32 -0.78 -3.12
N LEU A 144 16.51 -0.04 -2.36
CA LEU A 144 16.33 -0.28 -0.92
C LEU A 144 15.67 -1.64 -0.65
N ILE A 145 14.65 -2.01 -1.44
CA ILE A 145 14.02 -3.35 -1.36
C ILE A 145 15.06 -4.42 -1.67
N ALA A 146 15.81 -4.28 -2.76
CA ALA A 146 16.84 -5.24 -3.15
C ALA A 146 17.99 -5.35 -2.13
N GLU A 147 18.26 -4.29 -1.37
CA GLU A 147 19.23 -4.30 -0.27
C GLU A 147 18.66 -4.96 0.98
N ALA A 148 17.42 -4.68 1.34
CA ALA A 148 16.72 -5.37 2.42
C ALA A 148 16.67 -6.89 2.17
N ASP A 149 16.28 -7.31 0.96
CA ASP A 149 16.26 -8.72 0.55
C ASP A 149 17.65 -9.37 0.62
N ARG A 150 18.73 -8.60 0.45
CA ARG A 150 20.10 -9.10 0.59
C ARG A 150 20.47 -9.28 2.06
N LEU A 151 20.12 -8.32 2.91
CA LEU A 151 20.37 -8.37 4.35
C LEU A 151 19.59 -9.51 5.01
N ASP A 152 18.33 -9.71 4.64
CA ASP A 152 17.50 -10.80 5.16
C ASP A 152 18.11 -12.16 4.81
N ARG A 153 18.52 -12.37 3.55
CA ARG A 153 19.23 -13.60 3.15
C ARG A 153 20.56 -13.81 3.89
N ALA A 154 21.29 -12.74 4.17
CA ALA A 154 22.54 -12.81 4.93
C ALA A 154 22.29 -13.12 6.43
N ALA A 155 21.17 -12.69 6.98
CA ALA A 155 20.75 -13.02 8.33
C ALA A 155 20.29 -14.49 8.42
N ASP A 156 19.48 -14.95 7.48
CA ASP A 156 18.98 -16.34 7.42
C ASP A 156 20.13 -17.35 7.35
N THR A 157 21.11 -17.10 6.49
CA THR A 157 22.31 -17.95 6.37
C THR A 157 23.10 -18.00 7.68
N ARG A 158 23.32 -16.86 8.34
CA ARG A 158 24.00 -16.81 9.64
C ARG A 158 23.22 -17.54 10.74
N SER A 159 21.89 -17.44 10.72
CA SER A 159 21.01 -18.12 11.67
C SER A 159 20.99 -19.64 11.45
N GLN A 160 21.14 -20.10 10.21
CA GLN A 160 21.25 -21.53 9.88
C GLN A 160 22.61 -22.14 10.24
N ASP A 161 23.69 -21.35 10.19
CA ASP A 161 25.04 -21.81 10.53
C ASP A 161 25.30 -21.83 12.05
N ALA A 162 24.64 -20.96 12.84
CA ALA A 162 24.84 -20.86 14.29
C ALA A 162 24.53 -22.15 15.09
N PRO A 163 23.44 -22.91 14.82
CA PRO A 163 23.16 -24.18 15.49
C PRO A 163 24.25 -25.23 15.24
N ASN A 164 24.79 -25.28 14.02
CA ASN A 164 25.87 -26.19 13.65
C ASN A 164 27.18 -25.80 14.34
N ASP A 165 27.50 -24.51 14.42
CA ASP A 165 28.71 -24.02 15.09
C ASP A 165 28.65 -24.27 16.62
N VAL A 166 27.50 -24.03 17.26
CA VAL A 166 27.30 -24.32 18.69
C VAL A 166 27.37 -25.83 18.98
N GLN A 167 26.81 -26.67 18.11
CA GLN A 167 26.94 -28.13 18.24
C GLN A 167 28.38 -28.63 18.02
N ASP A 168 29.11 -28.05 17.08
CA ASP A 168 30.52 -28.40 16.84
C ASP A 168 31.41 -27.99 18.03
N VAL A 169 31.15 -26.82 18.63
CA VAL A 169 31.81 -26.39 19.87
C VAL A 169 31.51 -27.33 21.04
N ALA A 170 30.26 -27.72 21.24
CA ALA A 170 29.88 -28.69 22.28
C ALA A 170 30.58 -30.05 22.08
N ALA A 171 30.60 -30.57 20.85
CA ALA A 171 31.26 -31.83 20.53
C ALA A 171 32.79 -31.78 20.77
N ARG A 172 33.44 -30.65 20.45
CA ARG A 172 34.88 -30.46 20.72
C ARG A 172 35.19 -30.41 22.21
N LEU A 173 34.35 -29.77 23.01
CA LEU A 173 34.51 -29.70 24.47
C LEU A 173 34.32 -31.08 25.12
N GLU A 174 33.38 -31.89 24.64
CA GLU A 174 33.21 -33.28 25.11
C GLU A 174 34.40 -34.17 24.75
N ALA A 175 34.93 -34.04 23.53
CA ALA A 175 36.13 -34.76 23.12
C ALA A 175 37.35 -34.35 23.99
N GLN A 176 37.44 -33.07 24.37
CA GLN A 176 38.47 -32.58 25.26
C GLN A 176 38.32 -33.14 26.69
N ALA A 177 37.09 -33.21 27.21
CA ALA A 177 36.81 -33.81 28.51
C ALA A 177 37.26 -35.28 28.56
N LEU A 178 36.90 -36.08 27.54
CA LEU A 178 37.32 -37.48 27.41
C LEU A 178 38.85 -37.63 27.34
N ALA A 179 39.55 -36.71 26.67
CA ALA A 179 41.00 -36.72 26.60
C ALA A 179 41.65 -36.50 27.98
N TYR A 180 41.11 -35.57 28.78
CA TYR A 180 41.57 -35.32 30.14
C TYR A 180 41.28 -36.48 31.09
N GLU A 181 40.09 -37.09 31.02
CA GLU A 181 39.76 -38.29 31.80
C GLU A 181 40.70 -39.47 31.48
N ALA A 182 40.99 -39.68 30.19
CA ALA A 182 41.90 -40.73 29.75
C ALA A 182 43.34 -40.48 30.23
N ALA A 183 43.78 -39.22 30.30
CA ALA A 183 45.08 -38.86 30.84
C ALA A 183 45.14 -39.03 32.37
N ALA A 184 44.08 -38.66 33.09
CA ALA A 184 43.96 -38.89 34.54
C ALA A 184 44.05 -40.39 34.87
N ALA A 185 43.37 -41.24 34.09
CA ALA A 185 43.38 -42.70 34.25
C ALA A 185 44.78 -43.33 34.02
N ARG A 186 45.65 -42.66 33.25
CA ARG A 186 47.05 -43.07 33.04
C ARG A 186 48.00 -42.57 34.13
N GLY A 187 47.51 -41.83 35.13
CA GLY A 187 48.31 -41.31 36.24
C GLY A 187 48.89 -39.91 36.01
N GLY A 188 48.48 -39.21 34.94
CA GLY A 188 48.96 -37.87 34.59
C GLY A 188 49.20 -37.70 33.09
N ASP A 189 49.57 -36.49 32.68
CA ASP A 189 49.90 -36.15 31.28
C ASP A 189 51.37 -35.77 31.08
N GLU A 190 51.76 -35.60 29.82
CA GLU A 190 53.12 -35.18 29.44
C GLU A 190 53.46 -33.75 29.89
N GLN A 191 52.46 -32.97 30.29
CA GLN A 191 52.62 -31.62 30.84
C GLN A 191 52.82 -31.61 32.36
N GLY A 192 52.90 -32.80 32.99
CA GLY A 192 53.14 -32.94 34.42
C GLY A 192 51.92 -32.63 35.29
N ARG A 193 50.71 -32.62 34.70
CA ARG A 193 49.47 -32.42 35.46
C ARG A 193 49.12 -33.67 36.24
N THR A 194 48.69 -33.49 37.49
CA THR A 194 48.27 -34.60 38.35
C THR A 194 46.91 -35.15 37.92
N PRO A 195 46.57 -36.39 38.30
CA PRO A 195 45.25 -36.95 38.06
C PRO A 195 44.10 -36.07 38.58
N GLU A 196 44.22 -35.46 39.78
CA GLU A 196 43.19 -34.54 40.28
C GLU A 196 43.00 -33.31 39.40
N GLN A 197 44.09 -32.69 38.92
CA GLN A 197 44.01 -31.50 38.05
C GLN A 197 43.35 -31.81 36.70
N LEU A 198 43.59 -33.01 36.18
CA LEU A 198 42.98 -33.47 34.92
C LEU A 198 41.50 -33.80 35.09
N GLN A 199 41.08 -34.32 36.24
CA GLN A 199 39.66 -34.52 36.55
C GLN A 199 38.89 -33.21 36.66
N GLU A 200 39.49 -32.18 37.27
CA GLU A 200 38.91 -30.84 37.34
C GLU A 200 38.72 -30.24 35.93
N LEU A 201 39.76 -30.31 35.08
CA LEU A 201 39.67 -29.86 33.68
C LEU A 201 38.63 -30.62 32.85
N ALA A 202 38.47 -31.92 33.09
CA ALA A 202 37.42 -32.71 32.44
C ALA A 202 36.00 -32.28 32.86
N SER A 203 35.81 -32.00 34.15
CA SER A 203 34.54 -31.49 34.69
C SER A 203 34.20 -30.12 34.14
N ASP A 204 35.19 -29.22 34.03
CA ASP A 204 35.01 -27.88 33.47
C ASP A 204 34.64 -27.94 31.99
N ALA A 205 35.35 -28.76 31.20
CA ALA A 205 35.05 -28.94 29.77
C ALA A 205 33.65 -29.54 29.55
N SER A 206 33.25 -30.51 30.39
CA SER A 206 31.91 -31.11 30.34
C SER A 206 30.81 -30.11 30.72
N SER A 207 31.05 -29.28 31.72
CA SER A 207 30.11 -28.24 32.15
C SER A 207 29.92 -27.18 31.05
N GLN A 208 31.01 -26.78 30.40
CA GLN A 208 30.95 -25.86 29.25
C GLN A 208 30.20 -26.48 28.07
N ALA A 209 30.47 -27.75 27.74
CA ALA A 209 29.74 -28.45 26.68
C ALA A 209 28.23 -28.49 26.93
N GLN A 210 27.83 -28.71 28.19
CA GLN A 210 26.44 -28.76 28.59
C GLN A 210 25.75 -27.39 28.48
N LEU A 211 26.44 -26.30 28.84
CA LEU A 211 25.93 -24.94 28.64
C LEU A 211 25.70 -24.62 27.15
N HIS A 212 26.61 -25.04 26.26
CA HIS A 212 26.44 -24.86 24.81
C HIS A 212 25.25 -25.66 24.26
N ARG A 213 25.06 -26.90 24.74
CA ARG A 213 23.90 -27.74 24.37
C ARG A 213 22.57 -27.15 24.86
N ASP A 214 22.51 -26.70 26.10
CA ASP A 214 21.30 -26.12 26.68
C ASP A 214 20.93 -24.79 26.01
N THR A 215 21.92 -24.01 25.56
CA THR A 215 21.71 -22.80 24.76
C THR A 215 21.10 -23.14 23.40
N SER A 216 21.64 -24.14 22.70
CA SER A 216 21.08 -24.60 21.41
C SER A 216 19.69 -25.23 21.53
N ALA A 217 19.34 -25.81 22.68
CA ALA A 217 18.01 -26.36 22.95
C ALA A 217 16.98 -25.29 23.39
N SER A 218 17.45 -24.14 23.87
CA SER A 218 16.60 -23.05 24.37
C SER A 218 16.26 -22.00 23.32
N GLU A 219 16.71 -22.14 22.07
CA GLU A 219 16.22 -21.36 20.93
C GLU A 219 15.00 -22.07 20.32
N PRO A 220 13.75 -21.76 20.74
CA PRO A 220 12.59 -22.24 20.00
C PRO A 220 12.62 -21.55 18.63
N ALA A 221 12.44 -22.33 17.57
CA ALA A 221 12.32 -21.89 16.19
C ALA A 221 11.69 -20.48 16.08
N ALA A 222 12.55 -19.47 15.84
CA ALA A 222 12.17 -18.07 15.69
C ALA A 222 11.15 -17.85 14.56
N ASP A 223 11.08 -18.78 13.61
CA ASP A 223 10.04 -18.82 12.58
C ASP A 223 8.63 -18.98 13.16
N SER A 224 8.45 -19.82 14.19
CA SER A 224 7.12 -20.05 14.76
C SER A 224 6.61 -18.84 15.55
N THR A 225 7.50 -18.10 16.20
CA THR A 225 7.17 -16.90 16.97
C THR A 225 6.98 -15.69 16.06
N ALA A 226 7.76 -15.58 14.97
CA ALA A 226 7.57 -14.55 13.95
C ALA A 226 6.26 -14.75 13.15
N ASP A 227 5.92 -15.99 12.78
CA ASP A 227 4.64 -16.29 12.13
C ASP A 227 3.45 -16.14 13.08
N ALA A 228 3.60 -16.53 14.35
CA ALA A 228 2.60 -16.24 15.37
C ALA A 228 2.45 -14.73 15.60
N ALA A 229 3.54 -13.95 15.57
CA ALA A 229 3.50 -12.50 15.72
C ALA A 229 2.89 -11.80 14.49
N ARG A 230 3.13 -12.28 13.26
CA ARG A 230 2.45 -11.79 12.05
C ARG A 230 0.97 -12.15 12.03
N ALA A 231 0.61 -13.36 12.46
CA ALA A 231 -0.78 -13.79 12.59
C ALA A 231 -1.51 -13.01 13.70
N ASP A 232 -0.85 -12.76 14.82
CA ASP A 232 -1.36 -11.95 15.92
C ASP A 232 -1.49 -10.47 15.52
N ALA A 233 -0.53 -9.91 14.77
CA ALA A 233 -0.63 -8.57 14.21
C ALA A 233 -1.78 -8.44 13.20
N GLY A 234 -1.99 -9.46 12.35
CA GLY A 234 -3.14 -9.55 11.45
C GLY A 234 -4.48 -9.59 12.20
N ASN A 235 -4.57 -10.37 13.28
CA ASN A 235 -5.73 -10.39 14.17
C ASN A 235 -5.94 -9.07 14.94
N ARG A 236 -4.86 -8.36 15.29
CA ARG A 236 -4.93 -7.04 15.93
C ARG A 236 -5.37 -5.94 14.97
N TYR A 237 -5.06 -6.04 13.68
CA TYR A 237 -5.51 -5.10 12.65
C TYR A 237 -7.03 -5.21 12.40
N ASP A 238 -7.62 -6.40 12.59
CA ASP A 238 -9.07 -6.66 12.45
C ASP A 238 -9.79 -7.00 13.77
N SER A 239 -9.39 -6.39 14.89
CA SER A 239 -10.08 -6.59 16.18
C SER A 239 -11.46 -5.92 16.21
N SER A 240 -12.42 -6.55 16.88
CA SER A 240 -13.77 -5.97 17.09
C SER A 240 -13.72 -4.64 17.84
N GLU A 241 -12.75 -4.49 18.73
CA GLU A 241 -12.52 -3.26 19.51
C GLU A 241 -12.11 -2.07 18.63
N ARG A 242 -11.33 -2.28 17.55
CA ARG A 242 -11.00 -1.22 16.59
C ARG A 242 -12.23 -0.77 15.81
N ARG A 243 -13.10 -1.72 15.43
CA ARG A 243 -14.37 -1.46 14.72
C ARG A 243 -15.34 -0.68 15.59
N GLU A 244 -15.43 -1.03 16.88
CA GLU A 244 -16.25 -0.30 17.85
C GLU A 244 -15.73 1.12 18.11
N ALA A 245 -14.41 1.30 18.25
CA ALA A 245 -13.80 2.62 18.39
C ALA A 245 -14.02 3.52 17.15
N PHE A 246 -13.96 2.94 15.94
CA PHE A 246 -14.25 3.64 14.69
C PHE A 246 -15.73 4.04 14.59
N VAL A 247 -16.67 3.15 14.93
CA VAL A 247 -18.12 3.49 14.99
C VAL A 247 -18.35 4.63 15.98
N LYS A 248 -17.76 4.55 17.17
CA LYS A 248 -17.88 5.57 18.21
C LYS A 248 -17.34 6.93 17.77
N SER A 249 -16.32 6.97 16.90
CA SER A 249 -15.82 8.21 16.31
C SER A 249 -16.78 8.86 15.30
N LEU A 250 -17.74 8.10 14.77
CA LEU A 250 -18.71 8.55 13.76
C LEU A 250 -20.08 8.89 14.36
N GLU A 251 -20.35 8.48 15.60
CA GLU A 251 -21.56 8.81 16.33
C GLU A 251 -21.72 10.34 16.47
N GLY A 252 -22.83 10.89 16.01
CA GLY A 252 -23.11 12.33 16.02
C GLY A 252 -22.61 13.10 14.78
N HIS A 253 -21.80 12.47 13.92
CA HIS A 253 -21.26 13.08 12.69
C HIS A 253 -21.69 12.38 11.39
N ALA A 254 -22.31 11.20 11.48
CA ALA A 254 -22.79 10.44 10.32
C ALA A 254 -24.14 9.76 10.62
N THR A 255 -24.95 9.54 9.58
CA THR A 255 -26.20 8.78 9.71
C THR A 255 -25.93 7.29 9.88
N PRO A 256 -26.87 6.51 10.46
CA PRO A 256 -26.71 5.06 10.64
C PRO A 256 -26.38 4.30 9.35
N GLU A 257 -26.95 4.71 8.21
CA GLU A 257 -26.64 4.13 6.89
C GLU A 257 -25.22 4.49 6.42
N GLN A 258 -24.73 5.70 6.68
CA GLN A 258 -23.36 6.10 6.34
C GLN A 258 -22.32 5.36 7.19
N ILE A 259 -22.63 5.13 8.48
CA ILE A 259 -21.82 4.31 9.37
C ILE A 259 -21.78 2.87 8.84
N ALA A 260 -22.92 2.28 8.44
CA ALA A 260 -22.98 0.93 7.90
C ALA A 260 -22.19 0.77 6.58
N VAL A 261 -22.23 1.75 5.68
CA VAL A 261 -21.47 1.75 4.42
C VAL A 261 -19.97 1.83 4.70
N ARG A 262 -19.54 2.70 5.61
CA ARG A 262 -18.12 2.84 5.97
C ARG A 262 -17.60 1.61 6.72
N MET A 263 -18.41 1.00 7.57
CA MET A 263 -18.07 -0.27 8.23
C MET A 263 -17.89 -1.41 7.23
N ARG A 264 -18.72 -1.44 6.18
CA ARG A 264 -18.60 -2.45 5.12
C ARG A 264 -17.33 -2.28 4.30
N ALA A 265 -16.94 -1.03 4.03
CA ALA A 265 -15.69 -0.71 3.36
C ALA A 265 -14.47 -1.04 4.24
N ASP A 266 -14.49 -0.70 5.54
CA ASP A 266 -13.40 -1.01 6.47
C ASP A 266 -13.17 -2.53 6.62
N VAL A 267 -14.25 -3.32 6.68
CA VAL A 267 -14.18 -4.80 6.73
C VAL A 267 -13.60 -5.39 5.44
N ASP A 268 -13.89 -4.81 4.28
CA ASP A 268 -13.33 -5.27 3.00
C ASP A 268 -11.83 -4.92 2.88
N GLN A 269 -11.40 -3.80 3.45
CA GLN A 269 -10.00 -3.34 3.49
C GLN A 269 -9.18 -4.03 4.59
N ALA A 270 -9.83 -4.62 5.61
CA ALA A 270 -9.17 -5.33 6.70
C ALA A 270 -8.88 -6.81 6.39
N ARG A 271 -9.45 -7.37 5.31
CA ARG A 271 -9.18 -8.75 4.90
C ARG A 271 -7.77 -8.88 4.30
N PRO A 272 -6.90 -9.76 4.82
CA PRO A 272 -5.60 -9.99 4.21
C PRO A 272 -5.80 -10.49 2.77
N ALA A 273 -4.96 -10.00 1.84
CA ALA A 273 -5.15 -10.15 0.39
C ALA A 273 -5.42 -11.59 -0.10
N ARG A 274 -4.98 -12.60 0.64
CA ARG A 274 -5.21 -14.04 0.35
C ARG A 274 -6.62 -14.55 0.70
N GLU A 275 -7.32 -13.96 1.67
CA GLU A 275 -8.67 -14.37 2.09
C GLU A 275 -9.77 -13.67 1.29
N ALA A 276 -9.50 -12.45 0.82
CA ALA A 276 -10.40 -11.73 -0.10
C ALA A 276 -10.64 -12.49 -1.42
N VAL A 277 -9.72 -13.39 -1.80
CA VAL A 277 -9.77 -14.17 -3.05
C VAL A 277 -10.48 -15.52 -2.89
N THR A 278 -10.61 -16.05 -1.66
CA THR A 278 -11.27 -17.35 -1.40
C THR A 278 -12.73 -17.21 -0.95
N ALA A 279 -13.10 -16.08 -0.36
CA ALA A 279 -14.47 -15.82 0.06
C ALA A 279 -15.38 -15.42 -1.12
N ARG A 280 -15.82 -16.43 -1.88
CA ARG A 280 -16.88 -16.30 -2.91
C ARG A 280 -18.12 -15.68 -2.28
N SER A 281 -18.38 -14.40 -2.58
CA SER A 281 -19.61 -13.72 -2.14
C SER A 281 -20.80 -14.34 -2.87
N THR A 282 -21.61 -15.12 -2.18
CA THR A 282 -22.95 -15.50 -2.63
C THR A 282 -23.80 -14.23 -2.75
N PRO A 283 -24.33 -13.90 -3.94
CA PRO A 283 -25.19 -12.73 -4.07
C PRO A 283 -26.50 -12.96 -3.30
N SER A 284 -26.76 -12.09 -2.33
CA SER A 284 -28.05 -11.97 -1.68
C SER A 284 -29.09 -11.59 -2.74
N ARG A 285 -30.03 -12.52 -2.98
CA ARG A 285 -31.19 -12.31 -3.86
C ARG A 285 -32.02 -11.17 -3.29
N GLY A 286 -32.11 -10.07 -4.02
CA GLY A 286 -32.95 -8.94 -3.68
C GLY A 286 -34.41 -9.34 -3.46
N GLY A 287 -34.99 -8.91 -2.35
CA GLY A 287 -36.43 -8.85 -2.16
C GLY A 287 -37.00 -7.75 -3.05
N GLY A 288 -37.44 -8.13 -4.25
CA GLY A 288 -38.15 -7.25 -5.16
C GLY A 288 -39.49 -6.82 -4.56
N VAL A 289 -39.67 -5.51 -4.41
CA VAL A 289 -40.98 -4.91 -4.16
C VAL A 289 -41.77 -4.96 -5.47
N ALA A 290 -42.88 -5.69 -5.45
CA ALA A 290 -43.83 -5.78 -6.55
C ALA A 290 -44.57 -4.45 -6.76
N PRO A 291 -44.90 -4.05 -8.01
CA PRO A 291 -45.76 -2.90 -8.25
C PRO A 291 -47.22 -3.26 -7.91
N SER A 292 -47.81 -2.46 -7.02
CA SER A 292 -49.23 -2.53 -6.64
C SER A 292 -50.11 -2.16 -7.84
N ALA A 293 -50.95 -3.11 -8.25
CA ALA A 293 -52.04 -2.92 -9.18
C ALA A 293 -53.19 -2.14 -8.49
N GLY A 294 -53.20 -0.82 -8.67
CA GLY A 294 -54.31 0.05 -8.28
C GLY A 294 -55.38 0.08 -9.36
N GLY A 295 -56.35 -0.84 -9.30
CA GLY A 295 -57.57 -0.79 -10.09
C GLY A 295 -58.36 0.48 -9.79
N ARG A 296 -58.57 1.30 -10.82
CA ARG A 296 -59.62 2.34 -10.83
C ARG A 296 -60.53 2.11 -12.03
N THR A 297 -61.62 1.41 -11.73
CA THR A 297 -62.88 1.40 -12.47
C THR A 297 -63.26 2.83 -12.84
N ARG A 298 -63.35 3.11 -14.15
CA ARG A 298 -64.14 4.22 -14.68
C ARG A 298 -65.05 3.67 -15.76
N ASP A 299 -66.27 3.41 -15.30
CA ASP A 299 -67.53 3.67 -15.97
C ASP A 299 -67.42 4.22 -17.41
N ARG A 300 -67.78 3.38 -18.37
CA ARG A 300 -68.03 3.79 -19.76
C ARG A 300 -69.53 3.65 -20.01
N GLY A 301 -70.27 4.63 -19.51
CA GLY A 301 -71.61 4.95 -19.98
C GLY A 301 -71.56 5.38 -21.45
N ASP A 302 -72.26 4.61 -22.27
CA ASP A 302 -73.23 5.07 -23.27
C ASP A 302 -73.09 6.51 -23.79
N ARG A 303 -72.86 6.66 -25.11
CA ARG A 303 -73.69 7.44 -26.05
C ARG A 303 -73.04 7.60 -27.43
N SER A 304 -73.69 6.97 -28.41
CA SER A 304 -74.20 7.57 -29.65
C SER A 304 -73.37 8.64 -30.38
N ARG A 305 -72.82 8.28 -31.55
CA ARG A 305 -73.32 8.66 -32.89
C ARG A 305 -72.30 8.27 -33.97
#